data_AF-A0A7J9RAH8-F1
#
_entry.id   AF-A0A7J9RAH8-F1
#
_cell.length_a   1.000
_cell.length_b   1.000
_cell.length_c   1.000
_cell.angle_alpha   90.00
_cell.angle_beta   90.00
_cell.angle_gamma   90.00
#
_symmetry.space_group_name_H-M   'P 1'
#
loop_
_entity.id
_entity.type
_entity.pdbx_description
1 polymer ?
#
loop_
_entity_poly.entity_id
_entity_poly.type
_entity_poly.pdbx_seq_one_letter_code
_entity_poly.pdbx_strand_id
1 'polypeptide(L)'
;MNKYSIITAVAIIVIIIPVLYGVWSIFSVEQIQLRTPNEEFSYFEMASNEEIQICNPMPFFVSFNAIRIETFYTEDVKGVFEIGPTTLEPNTSQISELNFLSDNFSESQYLFMHMDGQFDGEVPVRLNPNKMVVNTTFETRIIGVIPYQTTLSQSGFDFTNMMNEDSLCN
;
A
#
# COMPACT_ATOMS: atom_id res chain seq x y z
N MET A 1 -47.98 14.60 -1.46
CA MET A 1 -46.73 14.54 -2.26
C MET A 1 -47.10 14.07 -3.66
N ASN A 2 -46.75 14.82 -4.71
CA ASN A 2 -47.14 14.48 -6.09
C ASN A 2 -46.33 13.27 -6.59
N LYS A 3 -46.94 12.37 -7.37
CA LYS A 3 -46.25 11.14 -7.87
C LYS A 3 -44.93 11.48 -8.57
N TYR A 4 -44.91 12.56 -9.33
CA TYR A 4 -43.70 13.08 -9.98
C TYR A 4 -42.61 13.50 -8.98
N SER A 5 -42.98 14.09 -7.85
CA SER A 5 -42.03 14.48 -6.80
C SER A 5 -41.39 13.27 -6.12
N ILE A 6 -42.13 12.16 -5.96
CA ILE A 6 -41.59 10.90 -5.42
C ILE A 6 -40.61 10.30 -6.42
N ILE A 7 -40.97 10.24 -7.70
CA ILE A 7 -40.12 9.68 -8.76
C ILE A 7 -38.81 10.48 -8.87
N THR A 8 -38.87 11.80 -8.85
CA THR A 8 -37.66 12.64 -8.90
C THR A 8 -36.78 12.45 -7.66
N ALA A 9 -37.36 12.34 -6.47
CA ALA A 9 -36.60 12.09 -5.24
C ALA A 9 -35.88 10.73 -5.27
N VAL A 10 -36.58 9.67 -5.72
CA VAL A 10 -35.98 8.34 -5.87
C VAL A 10 -34.85 8.35 -6.89
N ALA A 11 -35.04 9.02 -8.04
CA ALA A 11 -34.00 9.12 -9.07
C ALA A 11 -32.73 9.81 -8.56
N ILE A 12 -32.87 10.88 -7.78
CA ILE A 12 -31.73 11.59 -7.18
C ILE A 12 -30.97 10.68 -6.20
N ILE A 13 -31.69 9.95 -5.34
CA ILE A 13 -31.08 9.03 -4.37
C ILE A 13 -30.29 7.92 -5.07
N VAL A 14 -30.87 7.33 -6.13
CA VAL A 14 -30.21 6.28 -6.93
C VAL A 14 -28.93 6.77 -7.60
N ILE A 15 -28.82 8.06 -7.93
CA ILE A 15 -27.61 8.63 -8.52
C ILE A 15 -26.58 9.00 -7.43
N ILE A 16 -27.01 9.61 -6.33
CA ILE A 16 -26.11 10.12 -5.29
C ILE A 16 -25.45 8.97 -4.51
N ILE A 17 -26.20 7.92 -4.15
CA ILE A 17 -25.67 6.83 -3.32
C ILE A 17 -24.44 6.16 -3.95
N PRO A 18 -24.47 5.72 -5.23
CA PRO A 18 -23.31 5.10 -5.86
C PRO A 18 -22.09 6.04 -5.93
N VAL A 19 -22.32 7.33 -6.20
CA VAL A 19 -21.23 8.32 -6.27
C VAL A 19 -20.57 8.47 -4.90
N LEU A 20 -21.37 8.60 -3.83
CA LEU A 20 -20.85 8.70 -2.47
C LEU A 20 -20.10 7.43 -2.06
N TYR A 21 -20.65 6.25 -2.37
CA TYR A 21 -19.99 4.98 -2.09
C TYR A 21 -18.66 4.84 -2.83
N GLY A 22 -18.60 5.31 -4.08
CA GLY A 22 -17.37 5.32 -4.87
C GLY A 22 -16.28 6.20 -4.30
N VAL A 23 -16.62 7.46 -3.97
CA VAL A 23 -15.68 8.39 -3.34
C VAL A 23 -15.19 7.84 -2.00
N TRP A 24 -16.08 7.22 -1.23
CA TRP A 24 -15.73 6.60 0.05
C TRP A 24 -14.71 5.46 -0.12
N SER A 25 -14.91 4.59 -1.10
CA SER A 25 -14.01 3.46 -1.38
C SER A 25 -12.61 3.90 -1.81
N ILE A 26 -12.51 5.03 -2.53
CA ILE A 26 -11.20 5.60 -2.90
C ILE A 26 -10.52 6.15 -1.66
N PHE A 27 -11.22 7.03 -0.94
CA PHE A 27 -10.69 7.67 0.25
C PHE A 27 -10.26 6.66 1.31
N SER A 28 -11.00 5.57 1.48
CA SER A 28 -10.69 4.55 2.47
C SER A 28 -9.37 3.84 2.21
N VAL A 29 -9.02 3.61 0.95
CA VAL A 29 -7.82 2.86 0.56
C VAL A 29 -6.59 3.75 0.66
N GLU A 30 -6.72 5.05 0.39
CA GLU A 30 -5.64 6.03 0.58
C GLU A 30 -5.24 6.21 2.05
N GLN A 31 -6.07 5.76 3.00
CA GLN A 31 -5.78 5.83 4.44
C GLN A 31 -5.13 4.57 5.00
N ILE A 32 -4.95 3.52 4.19
CA ILE A 32 -4.29 2.29 4.63
C ILE A 32 -2.82 2.61 4.95
N GLN A 33 -2.37 2.15 6.11
CA GLN A 33 -0.99 2.29 6.54
C GLN A 33 -0.27 0.96 6.43
N LEU A 34 0.93 0.98 5.85
CA LEU A 34 1.85 -0.16 5.79
C LEU A 34 2.92 0.02 6.84
N ARG A 35 3.19 -1.02 7.63
CA ARG A 35 4.12 -1.01 8.76
C ARG A 35 4.90 -2.31 8.87
N THR A 36 6.05 -2.23 9.50
CA THR A 36 6.79 -3.40 9.97
C THR A 36 6.14 -3.96 11.25
N PRO A 37 5.98 -5.29 11.41
CA PRO A 37 5.23 -5.87 12.52
C PRO A 37 5.92 -5.79 13.90
N ASN A 38 7.25 -5.94 14.01
CA ASN A 38 7.93 -5.97 15.32
C ASN A 38 9.41 -5.51 15.33
N GLU A 39 10.05 -5.37 14.18
CA GLU A 39 11.49 -5.01 14.06
C GLU A 39 11.67 -3.84 13.11
N GLU A 40 12.87 -3.24 13.11
CA GLU A 40 13.19 -2.18 12.16
C GLU A 40 13.09 -2.70 10.71
N PHE A 41 12.45 -1.92 9.86
CA PHE A 41 12.16 -2.28 8.49
C PHE A 41 13.45 -2.51 7.70
N SER A 42 13.57 -3.70 7.12
CA SER A 42 14.62 -4.06 6.16
C SER A 42 14.00 -4.51 4.85
N TYR A 43 14.48 -3.97 3.73
CA TYR A 43 14.11 -4.45 2.40
C TYR A 43 14.56 -5.90 2.16
N PHE A 44 15.72 -6.28 2.69
CA PHE A 44 16.25 -7.64 2.57
C PHE A 44 15.35 -8.65 3.29
N GLU A 45 14.90 -8.31 4.50
CA GLU A 45 13.98 -9.15 5.25
C GLU A 45 12.60 -9.18 4.60
N MET A 46 12.09 -8.06 4.11
CA MET A 46 10.83 -8.02 3.36
C MET A 46 10.87 -8.95 2.13
N ALA A 47 12.02 -9.08 1.48
CA ALA A 47 12.23 -9.99 0.34
C ALA A 47 12.43 -11.46 0.72
N SER A 48 12.60 -11.77 2.01
CA SER A 48 12.97 -13.11 2.50
C SER A 48 11.96 -13.73 3.47
N ASN A 49 11.34 -12.92 4.35
CA ASN A 49 10.39 -13.34 5.39
C ASN A 49 8.94 -12.95 5.07
N GLU A 50 8.70 -12.24 3.96
CA GLU A 50 7.38 -12.07 3.33
C GLU A 50 6.25 -11.53 4.23
N GLU A 51 6.50 -10.88 5.36
CA GLU A 51 5.43 -10.37 6.23
C GLU A 51 5.41 -8.83 6.32
N ILE A 52 4.20 -8.26 6.28
CA ILE A 52 3.97 -6.84 6.51
C ILE A 52 2.72 -6.64 7.36
N GLN A 53 2.71 -5.60 8.20
CA GLN A 53 1.52 -5.19 8.92
C GLN A 53 0.75 -4.16 8.10
N ILE A 54 -0.54 -4.43 7.89
CA ILE A 54 -1.46 -3.52 7.23
C ILE A 54 -2.44 -3.00 8.28
N CYS A 55 -2.54 -1.68 8.40
CA CYS A 55 -3.39 -1.00 9.36
C CYS A 55 -4.52 -0.26 8.64
N ASN A 56 -5.76 -0.49 9.09
CA ASN A 56 -6.91 0.33 8.76
C ASN A 56 -7.24 1.27 9.92
N PRO A 57 -6.81 2.55 9.87
CA PRO A 57 -7.09 3.52 10.94
C PRO A 57 -8.53 4.06 10.89
N MET A 58 -9.34 3.64 9.92
CA MET A 58 -10.67 4.18 9.71
C MET A 58 -11.72 3.47 10.58
N PRO A 59 -12.78 4.16 11.03
CA PRO A 59 -13.85 3.58 11.83
C PRO A 59 -14.87 2.77 11.00
N PHE A 60 -14.46 2.27 9.84
CA PHE A 60 -15.28 1.46 8.93
C PHE A 60 -14.41 0.46 8.17
N PHE A 61 -15.04 -0.56 7.60
CA PHE A 61 -14.36 -1.60 6.83
C PHE A 61 -13.72 -1.04 5.57
N VAL A 62 -12.52 -1.50 5.26
CA VAL A 62 -11.80 -1.15 4.04
C VAL A 62 -11.45 -2.41 3.28
N SER A 63 -11.78 -2.44 1.99
CA SER A 63 -11.49 -3.56 1.10
C SER A 63 -10.67 -3.09 -0.08
N PHE A 64 -9.68 -3.88 -0.45
CA PHE A 64 -8.83 -3.65 -1.62
C PHE A 64 -8.63 -4.97 -2.39
N ASN A 65 -8.28 -4.83 -3.66
CA ASN A 65 -8.04 -5.94 -4.58
C ASN A 65 -6.59 -6.42 -4.53
N ALA A 66 -5.65 -5.48 -4.43
CA ALA A 66 -4.24 -5.77 -4.23
C ALA A 66 -3.52 -4.52 -3.71
N ILE A 67 -2.40 -4.73 -3.02
CA ILE A 67 -1.40 -3.69 -2.78
C ILE A 67 -0.10 -4.18 -3.41
N ARG A 68 0.48 -3.38 -4.31
CA ARG A 68 1.72 -3.69 -4.99
C ARG A 68 2.79 -2.66 -4.65
N ILE A 69 3.90 -3.11 -4.09
CA ILE A 69 5.05 -2.28 -3.74
C ILE A 69 6.15 -2.60 -4.74
N GLU A 70 6.47 -1.65 -5.62
CA GLU A 70 7.51 -1.81 -6.63
C GLU A 70 8.74 -1.00 -6.24
N THR A 71 9.87 -1.67 -6.16
CA THR A 71 11.17 -1.05 -5.88
C THR A 71 11.92 -0.85 -7.18
N PHE A 72 12.35 0.38 -7.42
CA PHE A 72 13.13 0.79 -8.58
C PHE A 72 14.52 1.21 -8.14
N TYR A 73 15.51 0.88 -8.96
CA TYR A 73 16.84 1.48 -8.85
C TYR A 73 17.26 2.09 -10.17
N THR A 74 17.47 3.40 -10.16
CA THR A 74 17.60 4.20 -11.39
C THR A 74 16.31 4.17 -12.20
N GLU A 75 16.13 3.18 -13.09
CA GLU A 75 14.95 3.05 -13.96
C GLU A 75 14.44 1.60 -14.04
N ASP A 76 15.19 0.64 -13.50
CA ASP A 76 14.83 -0.76 -13.56
C ASP A 76 14.04 -1.16 -12.31
N VAL A 77 12.99 -1.96 -12.50
CA VAL A 77 12.32 -2.65 -11.41
C VAL A 77 13.29 -3.68 -10.83
N LYS A 78 13.54 -3.60 -9.53
CA LYS A 78 14.41 -4.52 -8.79
C LYS A 78 13.64 -5.47 -7.91
N GLY A 79 12.37 -5.22 -7.64
CA GLY A 79 11.54 -6.15 -6.88
C GLY A 79 10.12 -5.64 -6.76
N VAL A 80 9.18 -6.57 -6.80
CA VAL A 80 7.75 -6.32 -6.67
C VAL A 80 7.25 -7.15 -5.50
N PHE A 81 6.59 -6.51 -4.54
CA PHE A 81 5.96 -7.16 -3.42
C PHE A 81 4.45 -7.01 -3.56
N GLU A 82 3.72 -8.12 -3.54
CA GLU A 82 2.28 -8.10 -3.77
C GLU A 82 1.50 -8.71 -2.61
N ILE A 83 0.55 -7.94 -2.12
CA ILE A 83 -0.47 -8.35 -1.15
C ILE A 83 -1.76 -8.59 -1.92
N GLY A 84 -2.34 -9.77 -1.73
CA GLY A 84 -3.60 -10.15 -2.35
C GLY A 84 -4.84 -9.39 -1.83
N PRO A 85 -6.03 -9.70 -2.34
CA PRO A 85 -7.27 -9.04 -1.93
C PRO A 85 -7.61 -9.33 -0.47
N THR A 86 -7.86 -8.29 0.31
CA THR A 86 -8.21 -8.40 1.73
C THR A 86 -9.29 -7.40 2.14
N THR A 87 -9.95 -7.68 3.25
CA THR A 87 -10.85 -6.73 3.94
C THR A 87 -10.38 -6.53 5.36
N LEU A 88 -10.11 -5.28 5.72
CA LEU A 88 -9.63 -4.88 7.04
C LEU A 88 -10.80 -4.40 7.89
N GLU A 89 -10.81 -4.82 9.15
CA GLU A 89 -11.79 -4.36 10.13
C GLU A 89 -11.49 -2.90 10.56
N PRO A 90 -12.49 -2.19 11.12
CA PRO A 90 -12.30 -0.82 11.60
C PRO A 90 -11.25 -0.69 12.73
N ASN A 91 -10.31 0.24 12.61
CA ASN A 91 -9.26 0.52 13.61
C ASN A 91 -8.39 -0.69 14.00
N THR A 92 -8.21 -1.65 13.10
CA THR A 92 -7.43 -2.87 13.36
C THR A 92 -6.23 -2.96 12.44
N SER A 93 -5.20 -3.67 12.89
CA SER A 93 -4.10 -4.13 12.07
C SER A 93 -4.16 -5.63 11.80
N GLN A 94 -3.61 -6.05 10.66
CA GLN A 94 -3.46 -7.45 10.29
C GLN A 94 -2.07 -7.66 9.68
N ILE A 95 -1.40 -8.76 10.05
CA ILE A 95 -0.20 -9.21 9.37
C ILE A 95 -0.62 -9.95 8.09
N SER A 96 -0.02 -9.57 6.98
CA SER A 96 -0.26 -10.20 5.68
C SER A 96 1.04 -10.72 5.08
N GLU A 97 0.94 -11.87 4.43
CA GLU A 97 1.98 -12.41 3.59
C GLU A 97 2.13 -11.56 2.30
N LEU A 98 3.37 -11.39 1.86
CA LEU A 98 3.84 -10.66 0.70
C LEU A 98 4.39 -11.66 -0.31
N ASN A 99 3.89 -11.61 -1.54
CA ASN A 99 4.52 -12.38 -2.61
C ASN A 99 5.64 -11.55 -3.22
N PHE A 100 6.89 -11.97 -3.02
CA PHE A 100 8.04 -11.30 -3.64
C PHE A 100 8.32 -11.84 -5.06
N LEU A 101 8.46 -10.92 -6.02
CA LEU A 101 8.74 -11.19 -7.42
C LEU A 101 9.92 -10.34 -7.89
N SER A 102 10.86 -10.97 -8.58
CA SER A 102 11.99 -10.29 -9.21
C SER A 102 12.51 -11.06 -10.42
N ASP A 103 12.92 -10.33 -11.46
CA ASP A 103 13.61 -10.89 -12.62
C ASP A 103 14.98 -11.48 -12.24
N ASN A 104 15.65 -10.92 -11.23
CA ASN A 104 16.94 -11.37 -10.74
C ASN A 104 17.00 -11.28 -9.21
N PHE A 105 16.54 -12.34 -8.55
CA PHE A 105 16.46 -12.43 -7.10
C PHE A 105 17.79 -12.10 -6.40
N SER A 106 18.93 -12.59 -6.89
CA SER A 106 20.24 -12.35 -6.27
C SER A 106 20.67 -10.89 -6.36
N GLU A 107 20.35 -10.20 -7.45
CA GLU A 107 20.62 -8.78 -7.61
C GLU A 107 19.75 -7.94 -6.67
N SER A 108 18.46 -8.27 -6.56
CA SER A 108 17.53 -7.62 -5.62
C SER A 108 18.00 -7.75 -4.18
N GLN A 109 18.31 -8.97 -3.75
CA GLN A 109 18.83 -9.27 -2.42
C GLN A 109 20.11 -8.46 -2.13
N TYR A 110 21.06 -8.42 -3.07
CA TYR A 110 22.30 -7.66 -2.93
C TYR A 110 22.05 -6.15 -2.80
N LEU A 111 21.14 -5.61 -3.63
CA LEU A 111 20.75 -4.21 -3.60
C LEU A 111 20.10 -3.86 -2.26
N PHE A 112 19.12 -4.65 -1.83
CA PHE A 112 18.37 -4.42 -0.59
C PHE A 112 19.27 -4.45 0.64
N MET A 113 20.15 -5.45 0.79
CA MET A 113 21.14 -5.46 1.88
C MET A 113 22.02 -4.20 1.91
N HIS A 114 22.41 -3.70 0.74
CA HIS A 114 23.22 -2.48 0.70
C HIS A 114 22.41 -1.24 1.06
N MET A 115 21.15 -1.16 0.62
CA MET A 115 20.28 -0.03 0.92
C MET A 115 19.90 0.03 2.40
N ASP A 116 19.59 -1.12 3.01
CA ASP A 116 19.32 -1.22 4.45
C ASP A 116 20.50 -0.65 5.25
N GLY A 117 21.71 -1.19 5.08
CA GLY A 117 22.88 -0.67 5.80
C GLY A 117 23.27 0.77 5.46
N GLN A 118 22.85 1.31 4.30
CA GLN A 118 23.01 2.73 3.98
C GLN A 118 22.02 3.61 4.75
N PHE A 119 20.76 3.20 4.82
CA PHE A 119 19.70 3.94 5.50
C PHE A 119 19.89 3.95 7.02
N ASP A 120 20.46 2.86 7.57
CA ASP A 120 20.80 2.75 8.99
C ASP A 120 22.13 3.46 9.34
N GLY A 121 22.88 3.92 8.32
CA GLY A 121 24.17 4.60 8.49
C GLY A 121 25.33 3.69 8.91
N GLU A 122 25.16 2.37 8.83
CA GLU A 122 26.12 1.37 9.31
C GLU A 122 27.24 1.07 8.30
N VAL A 123 27.02 1.34 7.01
CA VAL A 123 27.97 0.95 5.95
C VAL A 123 28.39 2.14 5.06
N PRO A 124 29.62 2.14 4.50
CA PRO A 124 30.07 3.19 3.59
C PRO A 124 29.28 3.18 2.26
N VAL A 125 28.98 4.36 1.73
CA VAL A 125 28.22 4.55 0.47
C VAL A 125 28.89 3.81 -0.70
N ARG A 126 28.30 2.68 -1.11
CA ARG A 126 28.70 1.91 -2.30
C ARG A 126 27.75 2.08 -3.47
N LEU A 127 26.47 2.21 -3.18
CA LEU A 127 25.39 2.52 -4.11
C LEU A 127 24.82 3.87 -3.72
N ASN A 128 24.36 4.65 -4.71
CA ASN A 128 23.72 5.94 -4.43
C ASN A 128 22.29 5.69 -3.90
N PRO A 129 21.98 5.99 -2.62
CA PRO A 129 20.67 5.74 -2.03
C PRO A 129 19.55 6.59 -2.67
N ASN A 130 19.88 7.77 -3.19
CA ASN A 130 18.92 8.69 -3.81
C ASN A 130 18.37 8.18 -5.15
N LYS A 131 18.92 7.07 -5.67
CA LYS A 131 18.44 6.42 -6.90
C LYS A 131 17.41 5.33 -6.63
N MET A 132 17.14 5.00 -5.36
CA MET A 132 16.10 4.06 -5.00
C MET A 132 14.76 4.78 -4.85
N VAL A 133 13.77 4.29 -5.57
CA VAL A 133 12.38 4.79 -5.53
C VAL A 133 11.47 3.63 -5.23
N VAL A 134 10.47 3.85 -4.39
CA VAL A 134 9.45 2.87 -4.06
C VAL A 134 8.10 3.41 -4.49
N ASN A 135 7.39 2.63 -5.29
CA ASN A 135 6.03 2.92 -5.73
C ASN A 135 5.07 1.95 -5.06
N THR A 136 4.19 2.47 -4.22
CA THR A 136 3.12 1.70 -3.57
C THR A 136 1.82 1.96 -4.31
N THR A 137 1.31 0.95 -4.99
CA THR A 137 0.05 0.99 -5.73
C THR A 137 -1.02 0.25 -4.96
N PHE A 138 -2.12 0.95 -4.66
CA PHE A 138 -3.30 0.35 -4.08
C PHE A 138 -4.37 0.16 -5.15
N GLU A 139 -4.83 -1.06 -5.34
CA GLU A 139 -5.87 -1.43 -6.30
C GLU A 139 -7.18 -1.70 -5.57
N THR A 140 -8.29 -1.10 -6.01
CA THR A 140 -9.63 -1.31 -5.43
C THR A 140 -10.72 -1.20 -6.50
N ARG A 141 -11.99 -1.41 -6.11
CA ARG A 141 -13.16 -1.28 -7.00
C ARG A 141 -14.18 -0.30 -6.46
N ILE A 142 -14.42 0.74 -7.24
CA ILE A 142 -15.52 1.68 -7.05
C ILE A 142 -16.85 0.96 -7.35
N ILE A 143 -17.75 0.93 -6.36
CA ILE A 143 -19.10 0.32 -6.47
C ILE A 143 -18.99 -1.17 -6.88
N GLY A 144 -17.89 -1.84 -6.51
CA GLY A 144 -17.67 -3.28 -6.76
C GLY A 144 -17.36 -3.68 -8.20
N VAL A 145 -17.44 -2.76 -9.17
CA VAL A 145 -17.27 -3.07 -10.60
C VAL A 145 -16.24 -2.22 -11.34
N ILE A 146 -16.00 -0.97 -10.93
CA ILE A 146 -15.11 -0.07 -11.65
C ILE A 146 -13.72 -0.15 -11.01
N PRO A 147 -12.69 -0.65 -11.70
CA PRO A 147 -11.34 -0.72 -11.15
C PRO A 147 -10.78 0.69 -10.94
N TYR A 148 -10.13 0.90 -9.80
CA TYR A 148 -9.42 2.11 -9.44
C TYR A 148 -8.07 1.75 -8.85
N GLN A 149 -7.06 2.53 -9.19
CA GLN A 149 -5.74 2.39 -8.61
C GLN A 149 -5.16 3.76 -8.29
N THR A 150 -4.44 3.84 -7.19
CA THR A 150 -3.66 5.02 -6.81
C THR A 150 -2.23 4.58 -6.48
N THR A 151 -1.25 5.36 -6.91
CA THR A 151 0.16 5.06 -6.73
C THR A 151 0.82 6.19 -5.96
N LEU A 152 1.39 5.85 -4.81
CA LEU A 152 2.26 6.73 -4.03
C LEU A 152 3.71 6.44 -4.40
N SER A 153 4.45 7.46 -4.82
CA SER A 153 5.88 7.35 -5.15
C SER A 153 6.70 8.13 -4.13
N GLN A 154 7.70 7.48 -3.56
CA GLN A 154 8.57 8.04 -2.53
C GLN A 154 10.00 7.49 -2.66
N SER A 155 10.97 8.14 -1.99
CA SER A 155 12.34 7.62 -1.96
C SER A 155 12.42 6.33 -1.13
N GLY A 156 13.43 5.50 -1.38
CA GLY A 156 13.69 4.32 -0.56
C GLY A 156 13.85 4.66 0.93
N PHE A 157 14.48 5.78 1.24
CA PHE A 157 14.65 6.23 2.62
C PHE A 157 13.33 6.67 3.27
N ASP A 158 12.50 7.43 2.55
CA ASP A 158 11.19 7.86 3.07
C ASP A 158 10.26 6.66 3.29
N PHE A 159 10.34 5.63 2.43
CA PHE A 159 9.62 4.39 2.63
C PHE A 159 10.09 3.64 3.88
N THR A 160 11.40 3.50 4.11
CA THR A 160 11.93 2.91 5.35
C THR A 160 11.41 3.65 6.58
N ASN A 161 11.46 4.99 6.58
CA ASN A 161 10.94 5.78 7.70
C ASN A 161 9.44 5.56 7.91
N MET A 162 8.64 5.61 6.85
CA MET A 162 7.19 5.36 6.91
C MET A 162 6.88 3.97 7.47
N MET A 163 7.63 2.95 7.09
CA MET A 163 7.46 1.58 7.56
C MET A 163 7.76 1.42 9.06
N ASN A 164 8.70 2.22 9.58
CA ASN A 164 9.15 2.24 10.98
C ASN A 164 8.34 3.17 11.89
N GLU A 165 7.40 3.96 11.34
CA GLU A 165 6.53 4.80 12.16
C GLU A 165 5.55 3.97 12.99
N ASP A 166 5.15 4.48 14.15
CA ASP A 166 4.07 3.87 14.92
C ASP A 166 2.79 3.76 14.09
N SER A 167 2.07 2.65 14.24
CA SER A 167 0.77 2.44 13.61
C SER A 167 -0.32 3.18 14.37
N LEU A 168 -1.30 3.75 13.66
CA LEU A 168 -2.50 4.33 14.30
C LEU A 168 -3.52 3.25 14.73
N CYS A 169 -3.26 1.99 14.40
CA CYS A 169 -4.07 0.85 14.79
C CYS A 169 -3.51 0.22 16.08
N ASN A 170 -4.42 -0.30 16.91
CA ASN A 170 -4.07 -1.10 18.09
C ASN A 170 -4.18 -2.59 17.79
#